data_AF-A0A2V8PQK2-F1
#
_entry.id   AF-A0A2V8PQK2-F1
#
_cell.length_a   1.000
_cell.length_b   1.000
_cell.length_c   1.000
_cell.angle_alpha   90.00
_cell.angle_beta   90.00
_cell.angle_gamma   90.00
#
_symmetry.space_group_name_H-M   'P 1'
#
loop_
_entity.id
_entity.type
_entity.pdbx_description
1 polymer ?
#
loop_
_entity_poly.entity_id
_entity_poly.type
_entity_poly.pdbx_seq_one_letter_code
_entity_poly.pdbx_strand_id
1 'polypeptide(L)'
;MRYSNLTRGYNFKYWEVGNENFGSWEYDTHAVQWDPYTYAVAFRDYVTLMKAADPTIKVGAVLVTGEDSYANNANHTAVNPRTGKVHNGWTPVLLTTLKSLGVTPDFAIYHRYEQAPGQESDSLLLQSAKSWPNDAANLRQQLSDYLGPTGSNLELVVTEHNSVYSNPGKQSTNLVNGLFMADSLGQILKTEFRALLWWDLRNG
;
A
#
# COMPACT_ATOMS: atom_id res chain seq x y z
N MET A 1 2.10 -4.23 18.88
CA MET A 1 1.14 -3.31 19.55
C MET A 1 1.13 -3.40 21.08
N ARG A 2 0.84 -4.54 21.72
CA ARG A 2 0.72 -4.65 23.20
C ARG A 2 1.88 -4.04 23.98
N TYR A 3 3.13 -4.38 23.63
CA TYR A 3 4.29 -3.78 24.30
C TYR A 3 4.35 -2.25 24.11
N SER A 4 4.22 -1.77 22.88
CA SER A 4 4.32 -0.34 22.55
C SER A 4 3.21 0.50 23.20
N ASN A 5 1.94 0.11 23.06
CA ASN A 5 0.83 0.92 23.52
C ASN A 5 0.40 0.58 24.96
N LEU A 6 0.33 -0.70 25.33
CA LEU A 6 -0.21 -1.11 26.63
C LEU A 6 0.87 -1.17 27.72
N THR A 7 2.11 -1.59 27.38
CA THR A 7 3.20 -1.65 28.37
C THR A 7 3.98 -0.34 28.46
N ARG A 8 4.30 0.27 27.31
CA ARG A 8 5.14 1.48 27.25
C ARG A 8 4.37 2.79 27.15
N GLY A 9 3.07 2.75 26.83
CA GLY A 9 2.26 3.96 26.73
C GLY A 9 2.63 4.88 25.56
N TYR A 10 3.29 4.36 24.50
CA TYR A 10 3.72 5.18 23.36
C TYR A 10 2.57 5.71 22.51
N ASN A 11 1.38 5.13 22.65
CA ASN A 11 0.16 5.60 22.00
C ASN A 11 0.29 5.69 20.46
N PHE A 12 0.98 4.72 19.84
CA PHE A 12 1.07 4.65 18.39
C PHE A 12 -0.31 4.39 17.79
N LYS A 13 -0.71 5.26 16.86
CA LYS A 13 -2.07 5.28 16.31
C LYS A 13 -2.23 4.49 15.02
N TYR A 14 -1.24 4.50 14.13
CA TYR A 14 -1.32 3.82 12.84
C TYR A 14 -0.47 2.56 12.89
N TRP A 15 -1.07 1.45 12.50
CA TRP A 15 -0.41 0.15 12.41
C TRP A 15 -0.63 -0.43 11.02
N GLU A 16 0.45 -0.71 10.33
CA GLU A 16 0.42 -1.47 9.09
C GLU A 16 0.60 -2.97 9.40
N VAL A 17 -0.12 -3.83 8.66
CA VAL A 17 -0.02 -5.28 8.78
C VAL A 17 0.81 -5.82 7.62
N GLY A 18 2.05 -6.22 7.90
CA GLY A 18 3.02 -6.63 6.88
C GLY A 18 3.66 -5.43 6.19
N ASN A 19 4.06 -5.58 4.93
CA ASN A 19 4.70 -4.56 4.11
C ASN A 19 4.24 -4.73 2.65
N GLU A 20 5.05 -5.32 1.77
CA GLU A 20 4.68 -5.59 0.37
C GLU A 20 4.15 -7.02 0.17
N ASN A 21 3.12 -7.38 0.93
CA ASN A 21 2.60 -8.76 1.03
C ASN A 21 2.18 -9.42 -0.31
N PHE A 22 2.19 -8.67 -1.42
CA PHE A 22 1.93 -9.11 -2.79
C PHE A 22 3.17 -9.60 -3.55
N GLY A 23 4.38 -9.31 -3.07
CA GLY A 23 5.63 -9.51 -3.82
C GLY A 23 6.40 -10.74 -3.35
N SER A 24 6.96 -11.50 -4.30
CA SER A 24 7.72 -12.72 -3.99
C SER A 24 9.05 -12.50 -3.26
N TRP A 25 9.45 -11.25 -3.12
CA TRP A 25 10.62 -10.82 -2.37
C TRP A 25 10.34 -10.67 -0.87
N GLU A 26 9.07 -10.62 -0.46
CA GLU A 26 8.71 -10.59 0.95
C GLU A 26 8.74 -12.00 1.55
N TYR A 27 9.22 -12.09 2.79
CA TYR A 27 9.21 -13.34 3.53
C TYR A 27 7.78 -13.71 3.93
N ASP A 28 7.28 -14.80 3.37
CA ASP A 28 5.93 -15.30 3.64
C ASP A 28 5.95 -16.78 4.02
N THR A 29 5.37 -17.10 5.19
CA THR A 29 5.24 -18.47 5.71
C THR A 29 3.82 -19.02 5.67
N HIS A 30 2.87 -18.29 5.08
CA HIS A 30 1.51 -18.79 4.91
C HIS A 30 1.47 -19.98 3.94
N ALA A 31 0.40 -20.76 4.03
CA ALA A 31 0.24 -21.97 3.20
C ALA A 31 0.21 -21.67 1.69
N VAL A 32 -0.33 -20.51 1.30
CA VAL A 32 -0.24 -19.97 -0.06
C VAL A 32 0.46 -18.62 0.06
N GLN A 33 1.68 -18.55 -0.45
CA GLN A 33 2.53 -17.37 -0.32
C GLN A 33 2.09 -16.26 -1.26
N TRP A 34 2.18 -15.01 -0.79
CA TRP A 34 1.88 -13.76 -1.49
C TRP A 34 0.48 -13.73 -2.11
N ASP A 35 -0.45 -14.46 -1.49
CA ASP A 35 -1.82 -14.64 -1.97
C ASP A 35 -2.78 -13.65 -1.30
N PRO A 36 -3.53 -12.83 -2.06
CA PRO A 36 -4.39 -11.79 -1.51
C PRO A 36 -5.53 -12.35 -0.65
N TYR A 37 -6.06 -13.54 -0.96
CA TYR A 37 -7.09 -14.19 -0.15
C TYR A 37 -6.53 -14.64 1.21
N THR A 38 -5.39 -15.32 1.18
CA THR A 38 -4.70 -15.79 2.38
C THR A 38 -4.33 -14.64 3.30
N TYR A 39 -3.78 -13.56 2.73
CA TYR A 39 -3.51 -12.33 3.46
C TYR A 39 -4.80 -11.70 4.04
N ALA A 40 -5.90 -11.64 3.28
CA ALA A 40 -7.18 -11.07 3.77
C ALA A 40 -7.73 -11.83 4.99
N VAL A 41 -7.64 -13.16 4.99
CA VAL A 41 -8.08 -14.00 6.12
C VAL A 41 -7.22 -13.73 7.35
N ALA A 42 -5.90 -13.71 7.19
CA ALA A 42 -4.97 -13.38 8.28
C ALA A 42 -5.18 -11.95 8.80
N PHE A 43 -5.35 -10.98 7.91
CA PHE A 43 -5.63 -9.59 8.24
C PHE A 43 -6.88 -9.42 9.10
N ARG A 44 -7.97 -10.15 8.80
CA ARG A 44 -9.19 -10.17 9.63
C ARG A 44 -8.88 -10.58 11.06
N ASP A 45 -8.10 -11.64 11.24
CA ASP A 45 -7.73 -12.15 12.56
C ASP A 45 -6.85 -11.13 13.32
N TYR A 46 -5.85 -10.55 12.63
CA TYR A 46 -4.98 -9.53 13.21
C TYR A 46 -5.76 -8.29 13.63
N VAL A 47 -6.57 -7.69 12.77
CA VAL A 47 -7.38 -6.50 13.10
C VAL A 47 -8.30 -6.79 14.28
N THR A 48 -8.94 -7.96 14.32
CA THR A 48 -9.83 -8.35 15.41
C THR A 48 -9.09 -8.37 16.75
N LEU A 49 -7.95 -9.05 16.81
CA LEU A 49 -7.15 -9.16 18.03
C LEU A 49 -6.50 -7.82 18.43
N MET A 50 -6.03 -7.05 17.44
CA MET A 50 -5.43 -5.74 17.67
C MET A 50 -6.46 -4.75 18.23
N LYS A 51 -7.64 -4.64 17.62
CA LYS A 51 -8.70 -3.72 18.09
C LYS A 51 -9.33 -4.17 19.40
N ALA A 52 -9.35 -5.47 19.71
CA ALA A 52 -9.76 -5.96 21.03
C ALA A 52 -8.79 -5.51 22.14
N ALA A 53 -7.50 -5.39 21.84
CA ALA A 53 -6.48 -4.95 22.80
C ALA A 53 -6.36 -3.43 22.89
N ASP A 54 -6.54 -2.69 21.79
CA ASP A 54 -6.56 -1.22 21.77
C ASP A 54 -7.53 -0.75 20.67
N PRO A 55 -8.78 -0.41 21.01
CA PRO A 55 -9.77 0.01 20.02
C PRO A 55 -9.51 1.41 19.45
N THR A 56 -8.48 2.12 19.93
CA THR A 56 -8.17 3.50 19.51
C THR A 56 -7.17 3.57 18.34
N ILE A 57 -6.62 2.44 17.92
CA ILE A 57 -5.70 2.38 16.79
C ILE A 57 -6.45 2.35 15.46
N LYS A 58 -5.71 2.68 14.40
CA LYS A 58 -6.07 2.47 13.00
C LYS A 58 -5.15 1.38 12.43
N VAL A 59 -5.72 0.44 11.69
CA VAL A 59 -4.99 -0.68 11.08
C VAL A 59 -5.15 -0.66 9.56
N GLY A 60 -4.04 -0.66 8.83
CA GLY A 60 -4.03 -0.54 7.37
C GLY A 60 -3.55 -1.79 6.65
N ALA A 61 -3.98 -1.92 5.39
CA ALA A 61 -3.57 -2.98 4.49
C ALA A 61 -2.94 -2.41 3.21
N VAL A 62 -1.92 -3.09 2.69
CA VAL A 62 -1.24 -2.72 1.45
C VAL A 62 -2.10 -3.01 0.22
N LEU A 63 -2.18 -2.01 -0.67
CA LEU A 63 -2.82 -2.08 -1.97
C LEU A 63 -1.81 -1.76 -3.07
N VAL A 64 -2.17 -2.16 -4.29
CA VAL A 64 -1.42 -1.88 -5.52
C VAL A 64 -2.34 -1.24 -6.56
N THR A 65 -1.76 -0.42 -7.42
CA THR A 65 -2.46 0.09 -8.61
C THR A 65 -2.60 -1.02 -9.66
N GLY A 66 -3.69 -0.97 -10.42
CA GLY A 66 -3.98 -1.96 -11.48
C GLY A 66 -4.66 -3.23 -10.95
N GLU A 67 -5.78 -3.60 -11.58
CA GLU A 67 -6.64 -4.71 -11.13
C GLU A 67 -6.04 -6.10 -11.41
N ASP A 68 -5.05 -6.19 -12.30
CA ASP A 68 -4.36 -7.45 -12.65
C ASP A 68 -2.90 -7.48 -12.15
N SER A 69 -2.47 -6.45 -11.42
CA SER A 69 -1.14 -6.40 -10.80
C SER A 69 -1.02 -7.47 -9.72
N TYR A 70 0.12 -8.17 -9.70
CA TYR A 70 0.42 -9.23 -8.72
C TYR A 70 -0.63 -10.34 -8.66
N ALA A 71 -1.10 -10.79 -9.83
CA ALA A 71 -1.91 -12.01 -9.97
C ALA A 71 -1.03 -13.26 -9.79
N ASN A 72 -0.66 -13.55 -8.53
CA ASN A 72 0.31 -14.60 -8.19
C ASN A 72 -0.24 -16.03 -8.38
N ASN A 73 -1.57 -16.20 -8.37
CA ASN A 73 -2.27 -17.43 -8.68
C ASN A 73 -3.71 -17.13 -9.12
N ALA A 74 -4.48 -18.16 -9.48
CA ALA A 74 -5.88 -18.05 -9.92
C ALA A 74 -6.86 -18.82 -9.01
N ASN A 75 -6.46 -19.12 -7.76
CA ASN A 75 -7.30 -19.87 -6.81
C ASN A 75 -8.51 -19.04 -6.36
N HIS A 76 -8.39 -17.70 -6.40
CA HIS A 76 -9.43 -16.76 -6.03
C HIS A 76 -9.51 -15.65 -7.07
N THR A 77 -10.74 -15.25 -7.40
CA THR A 77 -11.03 -14.20 -8.38
C THR A 77 -11.94 -13.14 -7.77
N ALA A 78 -11.90 -11.93 -8.28
CA ALA A 78 -12.85 -10.88 -7.96
C ALA A 78 -13.57 -10.40 -9.24
N VAL A 79 -14.88 -10.20 -9.16
CA VAL A 79 -15.64 -9.54 -10.23
C VAL A 79 -15.74 -8.06 -9.89
N ASN A 80 -15.21 -7.18 -10.76
CA ASN A 80 -15.42 -5.75 -10.63
C ASN A 80 -16.91 -5.43 -10.83
N PRO A 81 -17.62 -4.89 -9.82
CA PRO A 81 -19.07 -4.66 -9.92
C PRO A 81 -19.45 -3.51 -10.85
N ARG A 82 -18.53 -2.60 -11.19
CA ARG A 82 -18.74 -1.53 -12.16
C ARG A 82 -18.59 -2.02 -13.60
N THR A 83 -17.67 -2.96 -13.88
CA THR A 83 -17.34 -3.37 -15.25
C THR A 83 -17.80 -4.79 -15.63
N GLY A 84 -18.12 -5.64 -14.65
CA GLY A 84 -18.33 -7.09 -14.85
C GLY A 84 -17.05 -7.87 -15.11
N LYS A 85 -15.88 -7.19 -15.09
CA LYS A 85 -14.51 -7.69 -15.20
C LYS A 85 -14.19 -8.80 -14.20
N VAL A 86 -13.73 -9.98 -14.60
CA VAL A 86 -13.07 -10.92 -13.67
C VAL A 86 -11.59 -10.58 -13.59
N HIS A 87 -11.07 -10.42 -12.38
CA HIS A 87 -9.69 -10.07 -12.07
C HIS A 87 -9.09 -11.02 -11.02
N ASN A 88 -7.79 -11.27 -11.14
CA ASN A 88 -7.02 -12.11 -10.20
C ASN A 88 -5.91 -11.33 -9.49
N GLY A 89 -5.76 -10.03 -9.77
CA GLY A 89 -4.72 -9.21 -9.14
C GLY A 89 -4.97 -9.00 -7.65
N TRP A 90 -3.91 -8.52 -6.99
CA TRP A 90 -3.87 -8.37 -5.54
C TRP A 90 -5.03 -7.57 -4.97
N THR A 91 -5.17 -6.31 -5.41
CA THR A 91 -6.15 -5.37 -4.83
C THR A 91 -7.60 -5.84 -4.99
N PRO A 92 -8.08 -6.27 -6.18
CA PRO A 92 -9.43 -6.78 -6.34
C PRO A 92 -9.78 -7.96 -5.43
N VAL A 93 -8.91 -8.97 -5.38
CA VAL A 93 -9.15 -10.18 -4.60
C VAL A 93 -9.10 -9.88 -3.11
N LEU A 94 -8.12 -9.07 -2.67
CA LEU A 94 -8.01 -8.63 -1.28
C LEU A 94 -9.27 -7.89 -0.83
N LEU A 95 -9.67 -6.83 -1.53
CA LEU A 95 -10.81 -6.00 -1.13
C LEU A 95 -12.13 -6.77 -1.17
N THR A 96 -12.33 -7.61 -2.17
CA THR A 96 -13.53 -8.47 -2.28
C THR A 96 -13.60 -9.46 -1.11
N THR A 97 -12.46 -10.06 -0.76
CA THR A 97 -12.37 -11.02 0.35
C THR A 97 -12.62 -10.33 1.68
N LEU A 98 -11.98 -9.18 1.95
CA LEU A 98 -12.19 -8.41 3.18
C LEU A 98 -13.67 -8.02 3.35
N LYS A 99 -14.31 -7.56 2.28
CA LYS A 99 -15.75 -7.26 2.27
C LYS A 99 -16.60 -8.48 2.61
N SER A 100 -16.29 -9.66 2.04
CA SER A 100 -17.00 -10.90 2.35
C SER A 100 -16.83 -11.35 3.81
N LEU A 101 -15.68 -11.02 4.40
CA LEU A 101 -15.34 -11.31 5.79
C LEU A 101 -15.89 -10.26 6.78
N GLY A 102 -16.55 -9.20 6.29
CA GLY A 102 -17.10 -8.14 7.12
C GLY A 102 -16.04 -7.27 7.82
N VAL A 103 -14.81 -7.23 7.29
CA VAL A 103 -13.72 -6.43 7.82
C VAL A 103 -13.33 -5.34 6.83
N THR A 104 -12.91 -4.19 7.35
CA THR A 104 -12.45 -3.06 6.54
C THR A 104 -11.21 -2.47 7.21
N PRO A 105 -10.11 -2.26 6.46
CA PRO A 105 -8.95 -1.55 6.99
C PRO A 105 -9.31 -0.09 7.24
N ASP A 106 -8.66 0.55 8.21
CA ASP A 106 -8.88 1.96 8.52
C ASP A 106 -8.17 2.89 7.52
N PHE A 107 -7.14 2.39 6.83
CA PHE A 107 -6.43 3.07 5.77
C PHE A 107 -5.82 2.07 4.78
N ALA A 108 -5.56 2.52 3.56
CA ALA A 108 -4.92 1.75 2.51
C ALA A 108 -3.52 2.30 2.23
N ILE A 109 -2.55 1.40 2.20
CA ILE A 109 -1.13 1.70 1.98
C ILE A 109 -0.78 1.53 0.51
N TYR A 110 0.04 2.44 -0.02
CA TYR A 110 0.60 2.36 -1.36
C TYR A 110 2.10 2.61 -1.33
N HIS A 111 2.87 1.79 -2.04
CA HIS A 111 4.31 1.97 -2.21
C HIS A 111 4.58 2.35 -3.66
N ARG A 112 5.55 3.26 -3.86
CA ARG A 112 5.87 3.75 -5.19
C ARG A 112 7.34 4.05 -5.33
N TYR A 113 7.96 3.42 -6.32
CA TYR A 113 9.32 3.73 -6.74
C TYR A 113 9.34 3.86 -8.25
N GLU A 114 10.15 4.80 -8.74
CA GLU A 114 10.14 5.14 -10.16
C GLU A 114 11.04 4.22 -11.00
N GLN A 115 12.03 3.59 -10.36
CA GLN A 115 13.13 2.95 -11.06
C GLN A 115 13.65 1.70 -10.35
N ALA A 116 14.30 0.86 -11.14
CA ALA A 116 15.04 -0.31 -10.68
C ALA A 116 16.51 0.03 -10.40
N PRO A 117 17.16 -0.69 -9.46
CA PRO A 117 18.58 -0.50 -9.19
C PRO A 117 19.43 -0.77 -10.43
N GLY A 118 20.39 0.11 -10.71
CA GLY A 118 21.25 0.03 -11.87
C GLY A 118 20.59 0.44 -13.19
N GLN A 119 19.34 0.92 -13.17
CA GLN A 119 18.59 1.44 -14.33
C GLN A 119 18.11 2.88 -14.09
N GLU A 120 18.77 3.62 -13.20
CA GLU A 120 18.42 4.99 -12.87
C GLU A 120 18.69 5.97 -14.02
N SER A 121 17.77 6.92 -14.20
CA SER A 121 17.77 7.96 -15.21
C SER A 121 17.25 9.26 -14.63
N ASP A 122 18.10 10.29 -14.59
CA ASP A 122 17.75 11.60 -14.04
C ASP A 122 16.58 12.24 -14.80
N SER A 123 16.55 12.10 -16.12
CA SER A 123 15.50 12.67 -16.97
C SER A 123 14.15 11.99 -16.78
N LEU A 124 14.14 10.70 -16.49
CA LEU A 124 12.93 9.96 -16.13
C LEU A 124 12.43 10.42 -14.76
N LEU A 125 13.30 10.40 -13.76
CA LEU A 125 12.94 10.72 -12.38
C LEU A 125 12.34 12.13 -12.24
N LEU A 126 12.93 13.13 -12.90
CA LEU A 126 12.43 14.52 -12.88
C LEU A 126 11.06 14.71 -13.54
N GLN A 127 10.52 13.70 -14.22
CA GLN A 127 9.21 13.76 -14.86
C GLN A 127 8.18 12.85 -14.19
N SER A 128 8.59 12.04 -13.23
CA SER A 128 7.77 10.98 -12.66
C SER A 128 6.66 11.48 -11.74
N ALA A 129 6.93 12.51 -10.93
CA ALA A 129 6.00 12.98 -9.89
C ALA A 129 4.64 13.46 -10.46
N LYS A 130 4.56 13.82 -11.74
CA LYS A 130 3.32 14.29 -12.38
C LYS A 130 2.17 13.26 -12.38
N SER A 131 2.45 11.97 -12.16
CA SER A 131 1.43 10.91 -12.19
C SER A 131 0.79 10.58 -10.84
N TRP A 132 1.15 11.27 -9.75
CA TRP A 132 0.47 11.10 -8.45
C TRP A 132 -1.07 11.14 -8.52
N PRO A 133 -1.70 12.06 -9.28
CA PRO A 133 -3.16 12.06 -9.46
C PRO A 133 -3.71 10.78 -10.10
N ASN A 134 -2.95 10.14 -11.00
CA ASN A 134 -3.38 8.90 -11.67
C ASN A 134 -3.44 7.75 -10.66
N ASP A 135 -2.43 7.64 -9.80
CA ASP A 135 -2.35 6.59 -8.78
C ASP A 135 -3.46 6.75 -7.74
N ALA A 136 -3.69 7.98 -7.28
CA ALA A 136 -4.78 8.30 -6.36
C ALA A 136 -6.15 7.92 -6.96
N ALA A 137 -6.42 8.36 -8.21
CA ALA A 137 -7.66 8.04 -8.91
C ALA A 137 -7.83 6.52 -9.10
N ASN A 138 -6.76 5.80 -9.44
CA ASN A 138 -6.81 4.35 -9.60
C ASN A 138 -7.16 3.64 -8.29
N LEU A 139 -6.44 3.92 -7.21
CA LEU A 139 -6.68 3.28 -5.91
C LEU A 139 -8.06 3.61 -5.36
N ARG A 140 -8.51 4.87 -5.51
CA ARG A 140 -9.85 5.28 -5.08
C ARG A 140 -10.95 4.61 -5.88
N GLN A 141 -10.76 4.44 -7.20
CA GLN A 141 -11.70 3.70 -8.02
C GLN A 141 -11.78 2.23 -7.56
N GLN A 142 -10.66 1.58 -7.30
CA GLN A 142 -10.65 0.20 -6.80
C GLN A 142 -11.34 0.10 -5.42
N LEU A 143 -11.06 1.01 -4.48
CA LEU A 143 -11.76 1.07 -3.19
C LEU A 143 -13.28 1.24 -3.36
N SER A 144 -13.69 2.13 -4.26
CA SER A 144 -15.11 2.40 -4.54
C SER A 144 -15.80 1.20 -5.20
N ASP A 145 -15.14 0.57 -6.16
CA ASP A 145 -15.66 -0.59 -6.88
C ASP A 145 -15.83 -1.77 -5.91
N TYR A 146 -14.78 -2.15 -5.18
CA TYR A 146 -14.79 -3.39 -4.41
C TYR A 146 -15.41 -3.25 -3.01
N LEU A 147 -15.19 -2.13 -2.30
CA LEU A 147 -15.75 -1.91 -0.97
C LEU A 147 -17.07 -1.11 -0.97
N GLY A 148 -17.42 -0.46 -2.08
CA GLY A 148 -18.62 0.38 -2.15
C GLY A 148 -18.56 1.57 -1.19
N PRO A 149 -19.69 1.97 -0.56
CA PRO A 149 -19.73 3.12 0.36
C PRO A 149 -18.72 3.03 1.51
N THR A 150 -18.42 1.82 1.99
CA THR A 150 -17.43 1.60 3.05
C THR A 150 -16.02 2.03 2.63
N GLY A 151 -15.69 1.92 1.35
CA GLY A 151 -14.41 2.34 0.78
C GLY A 151 -14.22 3.86 0.69
N SER A 152 -15.29 4.66 0.80
CA SER A 152 -15.24 6.11 0.57
C SER A 152 -14.44 6.88 1.64
N ASN A 153 -14.41 6.37 2.87
CA ASN A 153 -13.74 7.02 4.00
C ASN A 153 -12.31 6.50 4.23
N LEU A 154 -11.85 5.51 3.47
CA LEU A 154 -10.51 4.97 3.66
C LEU A 154 -9.48 6.02 3.26
N GLU A 155 -8.59 6.33 4.20
CA GLU A 155 -7.43 7.17 3.93
C GLU A 155 -6.48 6.41 3.01
N LEU A 156 -5.99 7.08 1.97
CA LEU A 156 -4.86 6.59 1.18
C LEU A 156 -3.58 7.17 1.78
N VAL A 157 -2.59 6.32 2.06
CA VAL A 157 -1.28 6.75 2.58
C VAL A 157 -0.18 6.10 1.78
N VAL A 158 0.92 6.84 1.61
CA VAL A 158 2.15 6.32 1.01
C VAL A 158 3.16 6.11 2.13
N THR A 159 3.47 4.87 2.44
CA THR A 159 4.44 4.52 3.51
C THR A 159 5.84 4.27 2.94
N GLU A 160 5.97 4.12 1.64
CA GLU A 160 7.26 4.01 0.94
C GLU A 160 7.26 4.77 -0.39
N HIS A 161 8.17 5.73 -0.52
CA HIS A 161 8.49 6.40 -1.77
C HIS A 161 9.92 6.91 -1.81
N ASN A 162 10.63 6.60 -2.90
CA ASN A 162 11.93 7.18 -3.25
C ASN A 162 12.21 6.93 -4.75
N SER A 163 13.39 7.27 -5.25
CA SER A 163 13.75 7.09 -6.67
C SER A 163 13.91 5.63 -7.08
N VAL A 164 14.28 4.74 -6.16
CA VAL A 164 14.63 3.33 -6.44
C VAL A 164 14.20 2.42 -5.29
N TYR A 165 13.71 1.22 -5.60
CA TYR A 165 13.11 0.30 -4.61
C TYR A 165 14.12 -0.57 -3.83
N SER A 166 15.40 -0.56 -4.19
CA SER A 166 16.47 -1.23 -3.45
C SER A 166 17.85 -0.73 -3.88
N ASN A 167 18.92 -1.15 -3.18
CA ASN A 167 20.32 -0.85 -3.54
C ASN A 167 20.56 0.59 -4.01
N PRO A 168 20.24 1.60 -3.18
CA PRO A 168 20.26 3.00 -3.59
C PRO A 168 21.64 3.42 -4.11
N GLY A 169 21.66 3.98 -5.32
CA GLY A 169 22.84 4.50 -5.96
C GLY A 169 23.06 5.99 -5.70
N LYS A 170 24.00 6.59 -6.46
CA LYS A 170 24.35 8.03 -6.36
C LYS A 170 23.15 8.96 -6.59
N GLN A 171 22.15 8.52 -7.36
CA GLN A 171 20.96 9.32 -7.62
C GLN A 171 20.21 9.61 -6.32
N SER A 172 20.06 8.64 -5.42
CA SER A 172 19.29 8.75 -4.17
C SER A 172 19.83 9.76 -3.15
N THR A 173 21.03 10.30 -3.36
CA THR A 173 21.68 11.26 -2.45
C THR A 173 22.20 12.51 -3.16
N ASN A 174 21.75 12.79 -4.38
CA ASN A 174 22.19 13.95 -5.17
C ASN A 174 21.08 15.00 -5.36
N LEU A 175 21.42 16.10 -6.05
CA LEU A 175 20.49 17.20 -6.33
C LEU A 175 19.23 16.76 -7.09
N VAL A 176 19.35 15.78 -8.00
CA VAL A 176 18.23 15.30 -8.81
C VAL A 176 17.17 14.65 -7.92
N ASN A 177 17.57 13.81 -6.98
CA ASN A 177 16.64 13.22 -6.02
C ASN A 177 16.05 14.26 -5.06
N GLY A 178 16.83 15.28 -4.66
CA GLY A 178 16.29 16.42 -3.89
C GLY A 178 15.19 17.20 -4.63
N LEU A 179 15.37 17.45 -5.93
CA LEU A 179 14.35 18.09 -6.77
C LEU A 179 13.13 17.18 -6.94
N PHE A 180 13.35 15.88 -7.17
CA PHE A 180 12.29 14.90 -7.28
C PHE A 180 11.48 14.77 -5.97
N MET A 181 12.12 14.75 -4.80
CA MET A 181 11.45 14.73 -3.50
C MET A 181 10.53 15.95 -3.35
N ALA A 182 11.01 17.14 -3.72
CA ALA A 182 10.23 18.37 -3.67
C ALA A 182 9.03 18.34 -4.63
N ASP A 183 9.21 17.87 -5.86
CA ASP A 183 8.11 17.76 -6.83
C ASP A 183 7.10 16.67 -6.42
N SER A 184 7.56 15.50 -5.96
CA SER A 184 6.69 14.45 -5.41
C SER A 184 5.83 14.95 -4.25
N LEU A 185 6.44 15.67 -3.30
CA LEU A 185 5.68 16.29 -2.21
C LEU A 185 4.66 17.33 -2.73
N GLY A 186 5.06 18.18 -3.69
CA GLY A 186 4.18 19.19 -4.27
C GLY A 186 3.01 18.60 -5.06
N GLN A 187 3.23 17.51 -5.78
CA GLN A 187 2.20 16.85 -6.59
C GLN A 187 1.27 16.00 -5.73
N ILE A 188 1.79 15.27 -4.74
CA ILE A 188 0.93 14.44 -3.89
C ILE A 188 -0.03 15.28 -3.04
N LEU A 189 0.36 16.50 -2.65
CA LEU A 189 -0.54 17.45 -1.97
C LEU A 189 -1.76 17.88 -2.79
N LYS A 190 -1.75 17.66 -4.11
CA LYS A 190 -2.89 17.93 -5.01
C LYS A 190 -3.84 16.73 -5.13
N THR A 191 -3.56 15.66 -4.40
CA THR A 191 -4.34 14.43 -4.39
C THR A 191 -5.01 14.23 -3.04
N GLU A 192 -5.71 13.12 -2.87
CA GLU A 192 -6.35 12.78 -1.59
C GLU A 192 -5.45 11.99 -0.62
N PHE A 193 -4.24 11.62 -1.03
CA PHE A 193 -3.29 10.95 -0.15
C PHE A 193 -3.07 11.79 1.13
N ARG A 194 -3.07 11.13 2.29
CA ARG A 194 -2.98 11.78 3.61
C ARG A 194 -1.60 11.70 4.24
N ALA A 195 -0.71 10.91 3.67
CA ALA A 195 0.68 10.82 4.10
C ALA A 195 1.60 10.41 2.94
N LEU A 196 2.84 10.88 3.01
CA LEU A 196 3.97 10.45 2.20
C LEU A 196 5.16 10.23 3.13
N LEU A 197 5.63 9.00 3.25
CA LEU A 197 6.86 8.66 3.96
C LEU A 197 7.96 8.43 2.92
N TRP A 198 9.03 9.20 3.07
CA TRP A 198 10.22 9.03 2.23
C TRP A 198 10.96 7.78 2.69
N TRP A 199 11.05 6.78 1.81
CA TRP A 199 11.72 5.54 2.14
C TRP A 199 13.22 5.79 2.26
N ASP A 200 13.78 5.21 3.33
CA ASP A 200 15.21 5.24 3.63
C ASP A 200 15.74 6.66 3.90
N LEU A 201 15.10 7.33 4.87
CA LEU A 201 15.49 8.67 5.33
C LEU A 201 16.95 8.72 5.82
N ARG A 202 17.45 7.61 6.36
CA ARG A 202 18.84 7.46 6.79
C ARG A 202 19.24 5.99 6.78
N ASN A 203 20.24 5.67 5.97
CA ASN A 203 21.04 4.47 6.13
C ASN A 203 22.11 4.63 7.22
N GLY A 204 22.40 3.55 7.93
CA GLY A 204 23.49 3.42 8.89
C GLY A 204 24.81 3.03 8.24
#